data_AF-A0A7S2RXW4-F1
#
_entry.id   AF-A0A7S2RXW4-F1
#
_cell.length_a   1.000
_cell.length_b   1.000
_cell.length_c   1.000
_cell.angle_alpha   90.00
_cell.angle_beta   90.00
_cell.angle_gamma   90.00
#
_symmetry.space_group_name_H-M   'P 1'
#
loop_
_entity.id
_entity.type
_entity.pdbx_description
1 polymer ?
#
loop_
_entity_poly.entity_id
_entity_poly.type
_entity_poly.pdbx_seq_one_letter_code
_entity_poly.pdbx_strand_id
1 'polypeptide(L)'
;CLALLNGLCYLNAQDALCETGLLKKNICCSKTCGTCGGRGCSARPGGGSECCGGVIQLAAKPCELHNPPCVYAPPKTDKGCSDGILKSNVCCASSCGEC
;
A
#
# COMPACT_ATOMS: atom_id res chain seq x y z
N CYS A 1 -10.57 -9.86 13.98
CA CYS A 1 -9.55 -8.90 13.54
C CYS A 1 -8.54 -8.78 14.68
N LEU A 2 -7.29 -9.24 14.50
CA LEU A 2 -6.30 -9.25 15.58
C LEU A 2 -6.00 -7.80 16.01
N ALA A 3 -6.49 -7.44 17.19
CA ALA A 3 -6.33 -6.14 17.80
C ALA A 3 -4.89 -5.93 18.26
N LEU A 4 -4.27 -4.79 17.93
CA LEU A 4 -3.19 -4.22 18.74
C LEU A 4 -3.26 -2.68 18.74
N LEU A 5 -3.37 -2.15 19.96
CA LEU A 5 -3.35 -0.76 20.46
C LEU A 5 -3.87 0.38 19.53
N ASN A 6 -4.86 1.12 20.07
CA ASN A 6 -5.45 2.37 19.54
C ASN A 6 -6.55 2.25 18.48
N GLY A 7 -7.30 1.14 18.45
CA GLY A 7 -8.60 1.10 17.77
C GLY A 7 -8.58 1.22 16.24
N LEU A 8 -7.42 1.02 15.62
CA LEU A 8 -7.27 1.00 14.16
C LEU A 8 -7.32 -0.44 13.65
N CYS A 9 -8.17 -0.72 12.67
CA CYS A 9 -8.20 -1.98 11.95
C CYS A 9 -7.06 -2.02 10.93
N TYR A 10 -5.89 -2.48 11.33
CA TYR A 10 -4.85 -2.84 10.36
C TYR A 10 -5.01 -4.32 9.98
N LEU A 11 -5.55 -4.58 8.78
CA LEU A 11 -5.23 -5.82 8.06
C LEU A 11 -3.70 -5.90 8.06
N ASN A 12 -3.10 -7.06 8.33
CA ASN A 12 -1.65 -7.25 8.35
C ASN A 12 -1.05 -6.72 7.03
N ALA A 13 -0.66 -5.46 7.05
CA ALA A 13 -0.26 -4.70 5.89
C ALA A 13 1.23 -4.90 5.75
N GLN A 14 1.64 -5.78 4.84
CA GLN A 14 3.05 -6.14 4.69
C GLN A 14 3.90 -4.90 4.40
N ASP A 15 3.41 -4.01 3.52
CA ASP A 15 3.92 -2.63 3.38
C ASP A 15 2.86 -1.71 2.75
N ALA A 16 1.63 -1.67 3.30
CA ALA A 16 0.52 -0.94 2.67
C ALA A 16 0.83 0.55 2.43
N LEU A 17 1.77 1.14 3.17
CA LEU A 17 2.18 2.53 3.06
C LEU A 17 3.52 2.76 2.34
N CYS A 18 4.15 1.72 1.79
CA CYS A 18 5.47 1.79 1.15
C CYS A 18 6.55 2.39 2.09
N GLU A 19 6.54 2.04 3.36
CA GLU A 19 7.51 2.48 4.37
C GLU A 19 8.85 1.77 4.21
N THR A 20 8.84 0.53 3.70
CA THR A 20 10.06 -0.27 3.53
C THR A 20 10.73 -0.06 2.18
N GLY A 21 10.05 0.64 1.25
CA GLY A 21 10.49 0.84 -0.13
C GLY A 21 10.68 2.30 -0.53
N LEU A 22 10.65 2.53 -1.84
CA LEU A 22 10.72 3.85 -2.46
C LEU A 22 9.41 4.15 -3.18
N LEU A 23 8.62 5.06 -2.60
CA LEU A 23 7.33 5.45 -3.17
C LEU A 23 7.52 6.40 -4.36
N LYS A 24 6.95 6.02 -5.51
CA LYS A 24 6.83 6.88 -6.69
C LYS A 24 5.43 6.75 -7.27
N LYS A 25 4.62 7.83 -7.15
CA LYS A 25 3.21 7.84 -7.56
C LYS A 25 2.43 6.73 -6.86
N ASN A 26 1.99 5.71 -7.60
CA ASN A 26 1.23 4.55 -7.15
C ASN A 26 2.07 3.27 -7.10
N ILE A 27 3.39 3.39 -7.00
CA ILE A 27 4.31 2.26 -7.04
C ILE A 27 5.28 2.37 -5.89
N CYS A 28 5.48 1.25 -5.20
CA CYS A 28 6.55 1.08 -4.25
C CYS A 28 7.64 0.21 -4.89
N CYS A 29 8.81 0.80 -5.14
CA CYS A 29 9.98 0.02 -5.58
C CYS A 29 10.77 -0.50 -4.38
N SER A 30 11.63 -1.50 -4.61
CA SER A 30 12.59 -1.92 -3.60
C SER A 30 13.52 -0.78 -3.17
N LYS A 31 13.88 -0.72 -1.88
CA LYS A 31 14.80 0.30 -1.35
C LYS A 31 16.20 0.21 -1.95
N THR A 32 16.60 -0.98 -2.37
CA THR A 32 17.89 -1.25 -3.03
C THR A 32 18.05 -0.51 -4.35
N CYS A 33 16.95 -0.10 -4.99
CA CYS A 33 16.98 0.64 -6.25
C CYS A 33 17.64 2.03 -6.12
N GLY A 34 17.66 2.62 -4.93
CA GLY A 34 18.10 4.00 -4.65
C GLY A 34 17.19 5.08 -5.25
N THR A 35 16.54 4.81 -6.38
CA THR A 35 15.49 5.64 -6.98
C THR A 35 14.46 4.75 -7.66
N CYS A 36 13.18 5.01 -7.41
CA CYS A 36 12.08 4.28 -8.03
C CYS A 36 11.72 4.87 -9.40
N GLY A 37 11.85 4.07 -10.45
CA GLY A 37 11.56 4.45 -11.84
C GLY A 37 12.63 5.34 -12.51
N GLY A 38 12.25 5.91 -13.66
CA GLY A 38 13.11 6.78 -14.47
C GLY A 38 13.94 6.05 -15.54
N ARG A 39 14.70 6.81 -16.33
CA ARG A 39 15.57 6.26 -17.38
C ARG A 39 16.68 5.41 -16.73
N GLY A 40 16.91 4.22 -17.29
CA GLY A 40 17.92 3.29 -16.77
C GLY A 40 17.50 2.55 -15.50
N CYS A 41 16.21 2.54 -15.13
CA CYS A 41 15.73 1.78 -13.96
C CYS A 41 16.11 0.28 -14.01
N SER A 42 16.23 -0.31 -15.21
CA SER A 42 16.61 -1.71 -15.39
C SER A 42 18.07 -2.02 -15.08
N ALA A 43 18.94 -1.01 -15.05
CA ALA A 43 20.36 -1.14 -14.73
C ALA A 43 20.66 -0.94 -13.22
N ARG A 44 19.64 -0.65 -12.42
CA ARG A 44 19.79 -0.42 -10.97
C ARG A 44 19.88 -1.75 -10.21
N PRO A 45 20.39 -1.75 -8.97
CA PRO A 45 20.35 -2.93 -8.12
C PRO A 45 18.90 -3.41 -7.93
N GLY A 46 18.63 -4.68 -8.21
CA GLY A 46 17.27 -5.25 -8.29
C GLY A 46 16.70 -5.32 -9.71
N GLY A 47 17.28 -4.62 -10.67
CA GLY A 47 16.91 -4.69 -12.08
C GLY A 47 15.53 -4.11 -12.38
N GLY A 48 15.04 -4.40 -13.59
CA GLY A 48 13.79 -3.80 -14.07
C GLY A 48 12.55 -4.25 -13.29
N SER A 49 12.53 -5.49 -12.79
CA SER A 49 11.40 -6.02 -12.02
C SER A 49 11.20 -5.31 -10.68
N GLU A 50 12.28 -4.85 -10.05
CA GLU A 50 12.25 -4.26 -8.71
C GLU A 50 12.18 -2.72 -8.75
N CYS A 51 12.69 -2.11 -9.83
CA CYS A 51 12.92 -0.67 -9.91
C CYS A 51 12.17 0.03 -11.05
N CYS A 52 11.73 -0.68 -12.09
CA CYS A 52 11.00 -0.06 -13.20
C CYS A 52 9.50 -0.06 -12.96
N GLY A 53 8.96 1.14 -12.78
CA GLY A 53 7.53 1.30 -12.51
C GLY A 53 6.59 0.66 -13.54
N GLY A 54 6.95 0.65 -14.83
CA GLY A 54 6.13 -0.01 -15.85
C GLY A 54 5.95 -1.51 -15.63
N VAL A 55 7.02 -2.20 -15.21
CA VAL A 55 6.98 -3.65 -14.91
C VAL A 55 6.21 -3.92 -13.62
N ILE A 56 6.43 -3.09 -12.59
CA ILE A 56 5.78 -3.24 -11.29
C ILE A 56 4.27 -2.98 -11.41
N GLN A 57 3.86 -1.97 -12.18
CA GLN A 57 2.44 -1.73 -12.47
C GLN A 57 1.81 -2.90 -13.23
N LEU A 58 2.50 -3.45 -14.22
CA LEU A 58 2.01 -4.61 -14.97
C LEU A 58 1.84 -5.85 -14.07
N ALA A 59 2.74 -6.02 -13.09
CA ALA A 59 2.65 -7.11 -12.11
C ALA A 59 1.46 -6.95 -11.14
N ALA A 60 0.94 -5.72 -10.96
CA ALA A 60 -0.26 -5.41 -10.18
C ALA A 60 -0.31 -6.01 -8.76
N LYS A 61 0.85 -6.24 -8.12
CA LYS A 61 0.93 -6.80 -6.77
C LYS A 61 0.57 -5.75 -5.73
N PRO A 62 -0.48 -5.92 -4.91
CA PRO A 62 -0.85 -4.91 -3.92
C PRO A 62 0.15 -4.86 -2.76
N CYS A 63 0.56 -3.66 -2.35
CA CYS A 63 1.49 -3.45 -1.23
C CYS A 63 0.92 -3.86 0.14
N GLU A 64 -0.40 -3.98 0.25
CA GLU A 64 -1.06 -4.49 1.45
C GLU A 64 -0.69 -5.95 1.73
N LEU A 65 -0.44 -6.74 0.68
CA LEU A 65 -0.17 -8.18 0.78
C LEU A 65 1.26 -8.56 0.39
N HIS A 66 2.03 -7.62 -0.16
CA HIS A 66 3.36 -7.87 -0.70
C HIS A 66 4.34 -6.80 -0.25
N ASN A 67 5.56 -7.23 0.05
CA ASN A 67 6.69 -6.32 0.19
C ASN A 67 7.01 -5.67 -1.17
N PRO A 68 7.72 -4.53 -1.17
CA PRO A 68 8.19 -3.91 -2.41
C PRO A 68 9.06 -4.90 -3.20
N PRO A 69 8.87 -5.01 -4.54
CA PRO A 69 8.08 -4.15 -5.41
C PRO A 69 6.57 -4.46 -5.43
N CYS A 70 5.77 -3.41 -5.30
CA CYS A 70 4.31 -3.51 -5.27
C CYS A 70 3.64 -2.22 -5.76
N VAL A 71 2.36 -2.31 -6.08
CA VAL A 71 1.49 -1.19 -6.45
C VAL A 71 0.85 -0.66 -5.17
N TYR A 72 1.21 0.58 -4.84
CA TYR A 72 0.63 1.33 -3.74
C TYR A 72 -0.69 1.91 -4.21
N ALA A 73 -1.79 1.40 -3.66
CA ALA A 73 -3.05 2.11 -3.69
C ALA A 73 -3.03 3.05 -2.48
N PRO A 74 -3.11 4.39 -2.66
CA PRO A 74 -3.35 5.25 -1.51
C PRO A 74 -4.60 4.75 -0.80
N PRO A 75 -4.62 4.72 0.54
CA PRO A 75 -5.81 4.34 1.27
C PRO A 75 -6.92 5.19 0.68
N LYS A 76 -7.94 4.52 0.12
CA LYS A 76 -9.15 5.23 -0.30
C LYS A 76 -9.57 5.93 0.97
N THR A 77 -9.45 7.26 1.01
CA THR A 77 -10.07 8.04 2.08
C THR A 77 -11.52 7.58 2.04
N ASP A 78 -11.93 6.78 3.02
CA ASP A 78 -13.22 6.13 3.06
C ASP A 78 -14.31 7.21 3.17
N LYS A 79 -14.62 7.83 2.03
CA LYS A 79 -15.97 8.30 1.74
C LYS A 79 -16.91 7.11 1.52
N GLY A 80 -16.36 5.90 1.33
CA GLY A 80 -17.09 4.66 1.20
C GLY A 80 -16.79 3.76 2.39
N CYS A 81 -17.59 3.89 3.43
CA CYS A 81 -17.62 3.01 4.60
C CYS A 81 -17.93 1.55 4.17
N SER A 82 -16.92 0.86 3.62
CA SER A 82 -17.12 -0.39 2.87
C SER A 82 -17.13 -1.62 3.78
N ASP A 83 -16.58 -1.50 4.98
CA ASP A 83 -16.53 -2.52 6.03
C ASP A 83 -17.04 -1.97 7.39
N GLY A 84 -17.83 -0.89 7.34
CA GLY A 84 -18.26 -0.14 8.52
C GLY A 84 -19.70 0.36 8.46
N ILE A 85 -20.12 1.03 9.53
CA ILE A 85 -21.35 1.82 9.61
C ILE A 85 -20.97 3.30 9.41
N LEU A 86 -21.57 3.97 8.42
CA LEU A 86 -21.34 5.39 8.16
C LEU A 86 -22.34 6.23 8.96
N LYS A 87 -21.85 7.02 9.91
CA LYS A 87 -22.66 8.02 10.62
C LYS A 87 -22.13 9.42 10.35
N SER A 88 -22.91 10.20 9.61
CA SER A 88 -22.62 11.57 9.13
C SER A 88 -21.36 11.71 8.26
N ASN A 89 -20.17 11.46 8.81
CA ASN A 89 -18.89 11.45 8.10
C ASN A 89 -17.82 10.65 8.88
N VAL A 90 -18.27 9.80 9.80
CA VAL A 90 -17.44 8.95 10.64
C VAL A 90 -17.74 7.51 10.24
N CYS A 91 -16.69 6.76 9.90
CA CYS A 91 -16.75 5.34 9.60
C CYS A 91 -16.42 4.59 10.89
N CYS A 92 -17.40 3.94 11.52
CA CYS A 92 -17.12 2.99 12.60
C CYS A 92 -17.06 1.59 12.02
N ALA A 93 -16.17 0.74 12.54
CA ALA A 93 -16.14 -0.66 12.14
C ALA A 93 -17.49 -1.33 12.46
N SER A 94 -18.01 -2.17 11.56
CA SER A 94 -19.27 -2.92 11.76
C SER A 94 -19.24 -3.85 12.98
N SER A 95 -18.05 -4.10 13.52
CA SER A 95 -17.81 -4.86 14.75
C SER A 95 -18.01 -4.07 16.04
N CYS A 96 -18.19 -2.75 15.96
CA CYS A 96 -18.49 -1.89 17.10
C CYS A 96 -20.01 -1.78 17.22
N GLY A 97 -20.58 -2.30 18.31
CA GLY A 97 -22.04 -2.45 18.48
C GLY A 97 -22.87 -1.19 18.31
N GLU A 98 -22.28 0.00 18.36
CA GLU A 98 -22.91 1.30 18.03
C GLU A 98 -21.88 2.25 17.38
N CYS A 99 -22.33 3.02 16.38
CA CYS A 99 -21.83 4.35 16.00
C CYS A 99 -22.71 5.42 16.68
#